data_AF-A0A7C6T352-F1
#
_entry.id   AF-A0A7C6T352-F1
#
_cell.length_a   1.000
_cell.length_b   1.000
_cell.length_c   1.000
_cell.angle_alpha   90.00
_cell.angle_beta   90.00
_cell.angle_gamma   90.00
#
_symmetry.space_group_name_H-M   'P 1'
#
loop_
_entity.id
_entity.type
_entity.pdbx_description
1 polymer ?
#
loop_
_entity_poly.entity_id
_entity_poly.type
_entity_poly.pdbx_seq_one_letter_code
_entity_poly.pdbx_strand_id
1 'polypeptide(L)'
;MTKLNVIEGIGEVYMEKLEAAGIGSVEELLDFCRTKKGRTELAEKAEISEKLILTWANHADLFRIKGVQSQYADLLEEAGVDTVPELATRNAGNLFKAIMDINEE
;
A
#
# COMPACT_ATOMS: atom_id res chain seq x y z
N MET A 1 3.02 -14.81 7.77
CA MET A 1 2.57 -13.70 6.92
C MET A 1 2.47 -12.45 7.79
N THR A 2 2.70 -11.30 7.19
CA THR A 2 2.83 -10.01 7.89
C THR A 2 1.45 -9.46 8.21
N LYS A 3 1.25 -8.89 9.41
CA LYS A 3 -0.06 -8.39 9.84
C LYS A 3 -0.48 -7.14 9.06
N LEU A 4 -1.77 -6.96 8.81
CA LEU A 4 -2.28 -5.82 8.03
C LEU A 4 -2.12 -4.46 8.72
N ASN A 5 -2.15 -4.38 10.06
CA ASN A 5 -2.01 -3.11 10.79
C ASN A 5 -0.61 -2.49 10.76
N VAL A 6 0.34 -3.10 10.05
CA VAL A 6 1.62 -2.43 9.78
C VAL A 6 1.54 -1.49 8.59
N ILE A 7 0.44 -1.51 7.82
CA ILE A 7 0.14 -0.54 6.77
C ILE A 7 -0.62 0.64 7.42
N GLU A 8 -0.19 1.87 7.12
CA GLU A 8 -0.83 3.07 7.62
C GLU A 8 -2.31 3.12 7.19
N GLY A 9 -3.17 3.55 8.12
CA GLY A 9 -4.61 3.61 7.87
C GLY A 9 -5.36 2.27 8.01
N ILE A 10 -4.69 1.12 8.17
CA ILE A 10 -5.37 -0.14 8.55
C ILE A 10 -5.42 -0.28 10.08
N GLY A 11 -6.42 0.37 10.69
CA GLY A 11 -6.78 0.15 12.09
C GLY A 11 -7.58 -1.13 12.31
N GLU A 12 -7.95 -1.40 13.57
CA GLU A 12 -8.69 -2.62 13.98
C GLU A 12 -9.97 -2.85 13.14
N VAL A 13 -10.77 -1.80 12.92
CA VAL A 13 -12.02 -1.89 12.14
C VAL A 13 -11.78 -2.35 10.70
N TYR A 14 -10.75 -1.85 10.04
CA TYR A 14 -10.44 -2.25 8.66
C TYR A 14 -9.78 -3.63 8.61
N MET A 15 -8.97 -3.98 9.61
CA MET A 15 -8.42 -5.31 9.73
C MET A 15 -9.53 -6.36 9.84
N GLU A 16 -10.50 -6.17 10.74
CA GLU A 16 -11.63 -7.10 10.90
C GLU A 16 -12.43 -7.27 9.60
N LYS A 17 -12.67 -6.17 8.87
CA LYS A 17 -13.35 -6.20 7.56
C LYS A 17 -12.56 -6.97 6.50
N LEU A 18 -11.24 -6.77 6.43
CA LEU A 18 -10.36 -7.46 5.49
C LEU A 18 -10.27 -8.95 5.82
N GLU A 19 -10.15 -9.30 7.11
CA GLU A 19 -10.14 -10.69 7.57
C GLU A 19 -11.47 -11.39 7.26
N ALA A 20 -12.61 -10.73 7.50
CA ALA A 20 -13.93 -11.25 7.11
C ALA A 20 -14.08 -11.43 5.60
N ALA A 21 -13.38 -10.62 4.80
CA ALA A 21 -13.30 -10.75 3.34
C ALA A 21 -12.28 -11.80 2.86
N GLY A 22 -11.58 -12.47 3.78
CA GLY A 22 -10.61 -13.54 3.48
C GLY A 22 -9.17 -13.08 3.29
N ILE A 23 -8.84 -11.86 3.70
CA ILE A 23 -7.48 -11.29 3.63
C ILE A 23 -6.96 -11.09 5.06
N GLY A 24 -6.01 -11.93 5.50
CA GLY A 24 -5.44 -11.90 6.85
C GLY A 24 -4.03 -11.35 6.93
N SER A 25 -3.45 -10.95 5.80
CA SER A 25 -2.05 -10.53 5.74
C SER A 25 -1.72 -9.61 4.57
N VAL A 26 -0.58 -8.90 4.70
CA VAL A 26 -0.05 -8.02 3.67
C VAL A 26 0.23 -8.78 2.37
N GLU A 27 0.76 -10.01 2.46
CA GLU A 27 1.06 -10.83 1.29
C GLU A 27 -0.20 -11.28 0.55
N GLU A 28 -1.26 -11.65 1.28
CA GLU A 28 -2.57 -11.98 0.70
C GLU A 28 -3.24 -10.75 0.08
N LEU A 29 -3.16 -9.60 0.76
CA LEU A 29 -3.67 -8.33 0.24
C LEU A 29 -3.01 -8.00 -1.11
N LEU A 30 -1.68 -8.03 -1.15
CA LEU A 30 -0.94 -7.76 -2.37
C LEU A 30 -1.30 -8.74 -3.49
N ASP A 31 -1.36 -10.04 -3.20
CA ASP A 31 -1.66 -11.08 -4.20
C ASP A 31 -3.08 -10.92 -4.76
N PHE A 32 -4.07 -10.72 -3.89
CA PHE A 32 -5.47 -10.54 -4.28
C PHE A 32 -5.69 -9.25 -5.07
N CYS A 33 -5.01 -8.17 -4.68
CA CYS A 33 -5.17 -6.83 -5.27
C CYS A 33 -4.28 -6.55 -6.50
N ARG A 34 -3.54 -7.55 -7.02
CA ARG A 34 -2.71 -7.41 -8.23
C ARG A 34 -3.47 -6.92 -9.46
N THR A 35 -4.77 -7.20 -9.54
CA THR A 35 -5.61 -6.83 -10.67
C THR A 35 -6.69 -5.86 -10.23
N LYS A 36 -7.15 -5.00 -11.15
CA LYS A 36 -8.30 -4.12 -10.91
C LYS A 36 -9.52 -4.92 -10.44
N LYS A 37 -9.79 -6.07 -11.07
CA LYS A 37 -10.89 -6.95 -10.69
C LYS A 37 -10.79 -7.39 -9.22
N GLY A 38 -9.61 -7.84 -8.79
CA GLY A 38 -9.38 -8.26 -7.40
C GLY A 38 -9.58 -7.12 -6.40
N ARG A 39 -9.14 -5.90 -6.77
CA ARG A 39 -9.39 -4.70 -5.94
C ARG A 39 -10.88 -4.37 -5.83
N THR A 40 -11.61 -4.36 -6.94
CA THR A 40 -13.06 -4.11 -6.94
C THR A 40 -13.80 -5.18 -6.14
N GLU A 41 -13.44 -6.46 -6.29
CA GLU A 41 -14.04 -7.56 -5.54
C GLU A 41 -13.78 -7.45 -4.04
N LEU A 42 -12.56 -7.08 -3.63
CA LEU A 42 -12.24 -6.87 -2.21
C LEU A 42 -12.97 -5.66 -1.64
N ALA A 43 -13.03 -4.56 -2.41
CA ALA A 43 -13.74 -3.35 -2.03
C ALA A 43 -15.22 -3.62 -1.74
N GLU A 44 -15.87 -4.42 -2.60
CA GLU A 44 -17.27 -4.84 -2.40
C GLU A 44 -17.42 -5.75 -1.18
N LYS A 45 -16.58 -6.79 -1.04
CA LYS A 45 -16.66 -7.76 0.06
C LYS A 45 -16.38 -7.16 1.43
N ALA A 46 -15.38 -6.29 1.53
CA ALA A 46 -14.98 -5.66 2.78
C ALA A 46 -15.79 -4.39 3.10
N GLU A 47 -16.62 -3.91 2.16
CA GLU A 47 -17.31 -2.62 2.22
C GLU A 47 -16.31 -1.47 2.49
N ILE A 48 -15.27 -1.41 1.65
CA ILE A 48 -14.18 -0.42 1.70
C ILE A 48 -14.05 0.21 0.31
N SER A 49 -13.75 1.50 0.23
CA SER A 49 -13.58 2.16 -1.07
C SER A 49 -12.44 1.54 -1.89
N GLU A 50 -12.63 1.38 -3.21
CA GLU A 50 -11.58 0.85 -4.09
C GLU A 50 -10.31 1.72 -4.07
N LYS A 51 -10.45 3.04 -3.84
CA LYS A 51 -9.31 3.95 -3.66
C LYS A 51 -8.44 3.53 -2.48
N LEU A 52 -9.05 3.25 -1.34
CA LEU A 52 -8.33 2.88 -0.13
C LEU A 52 -7.68 1.49 -0.26
N ILE A 53 -8.38 0.54 -0.89
CA ILE A 53 -7.81 -0.77 -1.24
C ILE A 53 -6.59 -0.62 -2.17
N LEU A 54 -6.65 0.29 -3.14
CA LEU A 54 -5.51 0.56 -4.02
C LEU A 54 -4.31 1.12 -3.25
N THR A 55 -4.52 2.11 -2.39
CA THR A 55 -3.47 2.67 -1.52
C THR A 55 -2.79 1.59 -0.69
N TRP A 56 -3.57 0.74 -0.01
CA TRP A 56 -2.97 -0.33 0.79
C TRP A 56 -2.26 -1.41 -0.04
N ALA A 57 -2.74 -1.69 -1.26
CA ALA A 57 -2.07 -2.60 -2.17
C ALA A 57 -0.73 -2.02 -2.68
N ASN A 58 -0.67 -0.72 -2.93
CA ASN A 58 0.54 0.01 -3.29
C ASN A 58 1.58 -0.06 -2.15
N HIS A 59 1.16 0.24 -0.91
CA HIS A 59 2.01 0.10 0.27
C HIS A 59 2.53 -1.32 0.47
N ALA A 60 1.65 -2.31 0.31
CA ALA A 60 2.00 -3.72 0.39
C ALA A 60 3.05 -4.12 -0.67
N ASP A 61 3.01 -3.54 -1.87
CA ASP A 61 4.05 -3.74 -2.88
C ASP A 61 5.38 -3.13 -2.43
N LEU A 62 5.37 -1.89 -1.92
CA LEU A 62 6.58 -1.20 -1.43
C LEU A 62 7.24 -1.93 -0.24
N PHE A 63 6.47 -2.58 0.62
CA PHE A 63 7.00 -3.37 1.76
C PHE A 63 7.88 -4.56 1.34
N ARG A 64 7.87 -4.93 0.06
CA ARG A 64 8.79 -5.94 -0.49
C ARG A 64 10.25 -5.48 -0.45
N ILE A 65 10.49 -4.18 -0.33
CA ILE A 65 11.82 -3.59 -0.22
C ILE A 65 12.29 -3.65 1.23
N LYS A 66 13.38 -4.38 1.49
CA LYS A 66 13.95 -4.45 2.83
C LYS A 66 14.32 -3.05 3.34
N GLY A 67 13.70 -2.64 4.44
CA GLY A 67 13.91 -1.31 5.04
C GLY A 67 12.83 -0.30 4.72
N VAL A 68 11.88 -0.62 3.82
CA VAL A 68 10.69 0.18 3.57
C VAL A 68 9.52 -0.46 4.34
N GLN A 69 8.97 0.32 5.27
CA GLN A 69 7.77 -0.01 6.07
C GLN A 69 6.82 1.19 6.00
N SER A 70 5.74 1.18 6.77
CA SER A 70 4.64 2.17 6.78
C SER A 70 5.08 3.59 6.35
N GLN A 71 5.78 4.31 7.22
CA GLN A 71 6.14 5.71 7.00
C GLN A 71 6.93 5.98 5.72
N TYR A 72 7.79 5.03 5.30
CA TYR A 72 8.56 5.18 4.06
C TYR A 72 7.73 4.81 2.83
N ALA A 73 6.78 3.88 2.95
CA ALA A 73 5.86 3.56 1.85
C ALA A 73 4.90 4.72 1.60
N ASP A 74 4.32 5.29 2.66
CA ASP A 74 3.48 6.49 2.61
C ASP A 74 4.24 7.66 1.97
N LEU A 75 5.45 7.96 2.45
CA LEU A 75 6.28 9.03 1.88
C LEU A 75 6.63 8.80 0.41
N LEU A 76 6.85 7.55 0.00
CA LEU A 76 7.10 7.21 -1.39
C LEU A 76 5.85 7.39 -2.25
N GLU A 77 4.68 6.96 -1.77
CA GLU A 77 3.40 7.13 -2.46
C GLU A 77 3.08 8.62 -2.64
N GLU A 78 3.23 9.43 -1.58
CA GLU A 78 3.05 10.89 -1.64
C GLU A 78 4.08 11.52 -2.61
N ALA A 79 5.31 10.98 -2.70
CA ALA A 79 6.31 11.38 -3.69
C ALA A 79 6.02 10.89 -5.12
N GLY A 80 4.83 10.31 -5.33
CA GLY A 80 4.32 9.81 -6.58
C GLY A 80 4.93 8.47 -6.98
N VAL A 81 5.38 7.65 -6.04
CA VAL A 81 5.93 6.30 -6.26
C VAL A 81 5.04 5.27 -5.58
N ASP A 82 4.16 4.67 -6.35
CA ASP A 82 3.12 3.79 -5.81
C ASP A 82 3.62 2.34 -5.64
N THR A 83 4.60 1.92 -6.44
CA THR A 83 4.97 0.51 -6.57
C THR A 83 6.47 0.29 -6.77
N VAL A 84 6.93 -0.94 -6.55
CA VAL A 84 8.32 -1.36 -6.78
C VAL A 84 8.76 -1.17 -8.24
N PRO A 85 7.96 -1.53 -9.27
CA PRO A 85 8.31 -1.25 -10.66
C PRO A 85 8.46 0.24 -10.95
N GLU A 86 7.61 1.10 -10.36
CA GLU A 86 7.76 2.54 -10.53
C GLU A 86 9.06 3.03 -9.92
N LEU A 87 9.34 2.67 -8.65
CA LEU A 87 10.58 3.05 -7.97
C LEU A 87 11.82 2.64 -8.78
N ALA A 88 11.81 1.44 -9.37
CA ALA A 88 12.92 0.91 -10.16
C ALA A 88 13.27 1.76 -11.39
N THR A 89 12.34 2.59 -11.86
CA THR A 89 12.52 3.45 -13.06
C THR A 89 12.73 4.93 -12.73
N ARG A 90 12.58 5.33 -11.46
CA ARG A 90 12.71 6.73 -11.04
C ARG A 90 14.16 7.21 -11.14
N ASN A 91 14.31 8.49 -11.49
CA ASN A 91 15.59 9.17 -11.33
C ASN A 91 15.82 9.48 -9.85
N ALA A 92 16.89 8.94 -9.27
CA ALA A 92 17.19 9.10 -7.84
C ALA A 92 17.32 10.56 -7.39
N GLY A 93 17.92 11.43 -8.20
CA GLY A 93 18.11 12.83 -7.86
C GLY A 93 16.80 13.63 -7.83
N ASN A 94 15.88 13.32 -8.74
CA ASN A 94 14.55 13.93 -8.75
C ASN A 94 13.66 13.39 -7.63
N LEU A 95 13.72 12.07 -7.38
CA LEU A 95 12.96 11.44 -6.31
C LEU A 95 13.39 11.95 -4.93
N PHE A 96 14.69 12.09 -4.69
CA PHE A 96 15.20 12.64 -3.44
C PHE A 96 14.64 14.05 -3.17
N LYS A 97 14.62 14.91 -4.20
CA LYS A 97 14.01 16.26 -4.08
C LYS A 97 12.54 16.18 -3.72
N ALA A 98 11.75 15.39 -4.45
CA ALA A 98 10.32 15.23 -4.19
C ALA A 98 10.04 14.73 -2.76
N ILE A 99 10.81 13.75 -2.28
CA ILE A 99 10.70 13.24 -0.91
C ILE A 99 11.02 14.33 0.13
N MET A 100 12.03 15.16 -0.11
CA MET A 100 12.37 16.26 0.80
C MET A 100 11.29 17.35 0.81
N ASP A 101 10.78 17.71 -0.38
CA ASP A 101 9.71 18.71 -0.50
C ASP A 101 8.47 18.28 0.31
N ILE A 102 8.04 17.02 0.21
CA ILE A 102 6.91 16.48 0.98
C ILE A 102 7.18 16.46 2.48
N ASN A 103 8.42 16.14 2.88
CA ASN A 103 8.78 16.05 4.28
C ASN A 103 8.89 17.42 4.97
N GLU A 104 8.83 18.52 4.21
CA GLU A 104 8.79 19.90 4.70
C GLU A 104 7.36 20.46 4.87
N GLU A 105 6.34 19.77 4.36
CA GLU A 105 4.91 20.15 4.48
C GLU A 105 4.30 19.76 5.84
#